data_AF-A0AAU6P4E7-F1
#
_entry.id   AF-A0AAU6P4E7-F1
#
_cell.length_a   1.000
_cell.length_b   1.000
_cell.length_c   1.000
_cell.angle_alpha   90.00
_cell.angle_beta   90.00
_cell.angle_gamma   90.00
#
_symmetry.space_group_name_H-M   'P 1'
#
loop_
_entity.id
_entity.type
_entity.pdbx_description
1 polymer ?
#
loop_
_entity_poly.entity_id
_entity_poly.type
_entity_poly.pdbx_seq_one_letter_code
_entity_poly.pdbx_strand_id
1 'polypeptide(L)'
;MFFDDRPKIKLTKTKLDIFLEYLAFGLLVVSTIYAIYHYGNLPEKIPMHFNHKGEVNRYDNKDSIWVINLIGFAVVYFMYYLTKFPHTFNYPQKITPENAEKFYSDAVKMMRYTNAAMGLLFALITFEIVQIALNNSLAMLPVVTGVIITIVVAITVVPIIYLIKNFKKH
;
A
#
# COMPACT_ATOMS: atom_id res chain seq x y z
N MET A 1 -2.49 28.13 15.35
CA MET A 1 -2.42 26.67 15.19
C MET A 1 -3.03 26.34 13.84
N PHE A 2 -2.25 25.90 12.84
CA PHE A 2 -2.60 25.91 11.39
C PHE A 2 -3.76 24.99 10.95
N PHE A 3 -4.44 24.31 11.89
CA PHE A 3 -5.48 23.31 11.62
C PHE A 3 -6.82 23.59 12.29
N ASP A 4 -6.92 24.55 13.21
CA ASP A 4 -8.09 24.69 14.10
C ASP A 4 -9.37 25.19 13.39
N ASP A 5 -9.22 25.91 12.27
CA ASP A 5 -10.36 26.48 11.53
C ASP A 5 -10.87 25.55 10.40
N ARG A 6 -10.30 24.36 10.25
CA ARG A 6 -10.66 23.47 9.13
C ARG A 6 -12.00 22.77 9.41
N PRO A 7 -12.96 22.79 8.47
CA PRO A 7 -14.22 22.08 8.61
C PRO A 7 -14.00 20.59 8.87
N LYS A 8 -14.74 20.02 9.82
CA LYS A 8 -14.76 18.57 10.11
C LYS A 8 -16.05 17.98 9.54
N ILE A 9 -15.97 17.51 8.31
CA ILE A 9 -17.11 16.95 7.58
C ILE A 9 -17.02 15.42 7.48
N LYS A 10 -18.17 14.75 7.48
CA LYS A 10 -18.26 13.30 7.27
C LYS A 10 -18.43 13.02 5.78
N LEU A 11 -17.42 12.40 5.18
CA LEU A 11 -17.46 12.01 3.77
C LEU A 11 -18.29 10.74 3.56
N THR A 12 -19.03 10.69 2.46
CA THR A 12 -19.72 9.48 2.00
C THR A 12 -18.77 8.62 1.17
N LYS A 13 -18.83 7.30 1.34
CA LYS A 13 -18.00 6.36 0.57
C LYS A 13 -18.73 5.94 -0.69
N THR A 14 -18.04 5.95 -1.82
CA THR A 14 -18.50 5.34 -3.06
C THR A 14 -18.29 3.82 -3.04
N LYS A 15 -18.89 3.10 -4.00
CA LYS A 15 -18.65 1.66 -4.15
C LYS A 15 -17.17 1.33 -4.40
N LEU A 16 -16.49 2.18 -5.18
CA LEU A 16 -15.06 2.03 -5.46
C LEU A 16 -14.21 2.19 -4.19
N ASP A 17 -14.57 3.13 -3.31
CA ASP A 17 -13.86 3.32 -2.04
C ASP A 17 -13.93 2.08 -1.16
N ILE A 18 -15.13 1.50 -1.07
CA ILE A 18 -15.37 0.28 -0.30
C ILE A 18 -14.59 -0.88 -0.91
N PHE A 19 -14.64 -1.03 -2.24
CA PHE A 19 -13.87 -2.05 -2.95
C PHE A 19 -12.36 -1.93 -2.69
N LEU A 20 -11.77 -0.73 -2.79
CA LEU A 20 -10.33 -0.54 -2.57
C LEU A 20 -9.90 -0.88 -1.13
N GLU A 21 -10.73 -0.55 -0.13
CA GLU A 21 -10.47 -0.91 1.26
C GLU A 21 -10.49 -2.43 1.46
N TYR A 22 -11.52 -3.12 0.95
CA TYR A 22 -11.58 -4.59 1.02
C TYR A 22 -10.46 -5.27 0.22
N LEU A 23 -10.10 -4.72 -0.94
CA LEU A 23 -8.99 -5.23 -1.75
C LEU A 23 -7.67 -5.16 -0.96
N ALA A 24 -7.38 -4.02 -0.31
CA ALA A 24 -6.15 -3.85 0.46
C ALA A 24 -6.01 -4.88 1.60
N PHE A 25 -7.06 -5.04 2.41
CA PHE A 25 -7.06 -6.03 3.50
C PHE A 25 -7.13 -7.46 2.98
N GLY A 26 -7.93 -7.72 1.94
CA GLY A 26 -8.08 -9.03 1.33
C GLY A 26 -6.77 -9.56 0.76
N LEU A 27 -5.97 -8.71 0.12
CA LEU A 27 -4.63 -9.07 -0.38
C LEU A 27 -3.70 -9.53 0.75
N LEU A 28 -3.73 -8.86 1.90
CA LEU A 28 -2.93 -9.26 3.07
C LEU A 28 -3.42 -10.56 3.70
N VAL A 29 -4.74 -10.79 3.74
CA VAL A 29 -5.31 -12.05 4.21
C VAL A 29 -4.89 -13.20 3.30
N VAL A 30 -5.02 -13.04 1.99
CA VAL A 30 -4.58 -14.04 1.00
C VAL A 30 -3.07 -14.29 1.12
N SER A 31 -2.26 -13.24 1.21
CA SER A 31 -0.82 -13.31 1.44
C SER A 31 -0.46 -14.11 2.69
N THR A 32 -1.17 -13.86 3.79
CA THR A 32 -0.92 -14.54 5.07
C THR A 32 -1.32 -16.01 5.00
N ILE A 33 -2.47 -16.33 4.41
CA ILE A 33 -2.90 -17.71 4.18
C ILE A 33 -1.88 -18.46 3.31
N TYR A 34 -1.37 -17.80 2.27
CA TYR A 34 -0.34 -18.35 1.40
C TYR A 34 0.96 -18.63 2.16
N ALA A 35 1.42 -17.70 3.01
CA ALA A 35 2.56 -17.92 3.88
C ALA A 35 2.35 -19.10 4.84
N ILE A 36 1.18 -19.19 5.49
CA ILE A 36 0.82 -20.32 6.38
C ILE A 36 0.89 -21.66 5.62
N TYR A 37 0.32 -21.72 4.43
CA TYR A 37 0.29 -22.94 3.63
C TYR A 37 1.69 -23.46 3.27
N HIS A 38 2.63 -22.56 2.97
CA HIS A 38 3.99 -22.93 2.58
C HIS A 38 5.01 -22.98 3.73
N TYR A 39 4.68 -22.44 4.91
CA TYR A 39 5.63 -22.24 6.01
C TYR A 39 6.37 -23.52 6.42
N GLY A 40 5.67 -24.66 6.49
CA GLY A 40 6.28 -25.94 6.86
C GLY A 40 7.36 -26.45 5.88
N ASN A 41 7.33 -25.98 4.64
CA ASN A 41 8.29 -26.35 3.59
C ASN A 41 9.43 -25.34 3.47
N LEU A 42 9.36 -24.20 4.16
CA LEU A 42 10.41 -23.18 4.07
C LEU A 42 11.70 -23.67 4.74
N PRO A 43 12.87 -23.45 4.11
CA PRO A 43 14.16 -23.66 4.75
C PRO A 43 14.31 -22.73 5.96
N GLU A 44 15.22 -23.06 6.89
CA GLU A 44 15.49 -22.24 8.08
C GLU A 44 15.91 -20.79 7.75
N LYS A 45 16.46 -20.57 6.55
CA LYS A 45 16.84 -19.25 6.04
C LYS A 45 16.08 -18.89 4.77
N ILE A 46 15.41 -17.74 4.78
CA ILE A 46 14.63 -17.20 3.66
C ILE A 46 15.19 -15.84 3.21
N PRO A 47 15.00 -15.44 1.94
CA PRO A 47 15.42 -14.11 1.48
C PRO A 47 14.62 -13.02 2.18
N MET A 48 15.29 -11.96 2.63
CA MET A 48 14.63 -10.85 3.33
C MET A 48 15.09 -9.47 2.87
N HIS A 49 16.28 -9.37 2.25
CA HIS A 49 16.70 -8.13 1.59
C HIS A 49 17.06 -8.38 0.13
N PHE A 50 16.66 -7.40 -0.68
CA PHE A 50 16.87 -7.37 -2.11
C PHE A 50 17.63 -6.09 -2.48
N ASN A 51 18.52 -6.17 -3.45
CA ASN A 51 19.20 -5.00 -4.00
C ASN A 51 18.30 -4.26 -5.02
N HIS A 52 18.80 -3.17 -5.60
CA HIS A 52 18.07 -2.38 -6.60
C HIS A 52 17.76 -3.13 -7.91
N LYS A 53 18.40 -4.29 -8.14
CA LYS A 53 18.13 -5.19 -9.28
C LYS A 53 17.09 -6.26 -8.94
N GLY A 54 16.59 -6.30 -7.71
CA GLY A 54 15.69 -7.34 -7.23
C GLY A 54 16.39 -8.67 -6.88
N GLU A 55 17.72 -8.68 -6.76
CA GLU A 55 18.48 -9.87 -6.37
C GLU A 55 18.61 -9.94 -4.84
N VAL A 56 18.54 -11.15 -4.28
CA VAL A 56 18.69 -11.36 -2.83
C VAL A 56 20.11 -11.01 -2.40
N ASN A 57 20.25 -10.15 -1.40
CA ASN A 57 21.54 -9.83 -0.78
C ASN A 57 21.60 -10.14 0.73
N ARG A 58 20.48 -10.50 1.36
CA ARG A 58 20.44 -11.01 2.75
C ARG A 58 19.36 -12.07 2.94
N TYR A 59 19.72 -13.09 3.69
CA TYR A 59 18.81 -14.12 4.20
C TYR A 59 18.69 -13.99 5.72
N ASP A 60 17.50 -14.23 6.26
CA ASP A 60 17.21 -14.27 7.71
C ASP A 60 16.41 -15.52 8.07
N ASN A 61 16.11 -15.72 9.35
CA ASN A 61 15.28 -16.83 9.82
C ASN A 61 13.88 -16.80 9.17
N LYS A 62 13.33 -17.98 8.85
CA LYS A 62 12.01 -18.15 8.21
C LYS A 62 10.85 -17.46 8.93
N ASP A 63 10.94 -17.26 10.25
CA ASP A 63 9.94 -16.54 11.05
C ASP A 63 9.81 -15.07 10.67
N SER A 64 10.81 -14.51 9.98
CA SER A 64 10.77 -13.14 9.47
C SER A 64 9.63 -12.91 8.47
N ILE A 65 9.08 -13.97 7.85
CA ILE A 65 7.89 -13.87 6.99
C ILE A 65 6.66 -13.35 7.75
N TRP A 66 6.55 -13.65 9.05
CA TRP A 66 5.47 -13.16 9.90
C TRP A 66 5.62 -11.68 10.20
N VAL A 67 6.85 -11.21 10.38
CA VAL A 67 7.15 -9.79 10.58
C VAL A 67 6.75 -8.99 9.34
N ILE A 68 7.02 -9.47 8.13
CA ILE A 68 6.59 -8.81 6.89
C ILE A 68 5.06 -8.71 6.81
N ASN A 69 4.33 -9.79 7.09
CA ASN A 69 2.87 -9.76 7.03
C ASN A 69 2.28 -8.84 8.12
N LEU A 70 2.85 -8.85 9.33
CA LEU A 70 2.44 -7.97 10.42
C LEU A 70 2.66 -6.49 10.08
N ILE A 71 3.82 -6.14 9.52
CA ILE A 71 4.11 -4.78 9.05
C ILE A 71 3.11 -4.40 7.95
N GLY A 72 2.81 -5.32 7.02
CA GLY A 72 1.80 -5.11 5.99
C GLY A 72 0.44 -4.72 6.57
N PHE A 73 -0.06 -5.48 7.55
CA PHE A 73 -1.31 -5.16 8.25
C PHE A 73 -1.24 -3.84 8.99
N ALA A 74 -0.13 -3.56 9.69
CA ALA A 74 0.05 -2.31 10.41
C ALA A 74 0.00 -1.09 9.47
N VAL A 75 0.70 -1.16 8.34
CA VAL A 75 0.69 -0.10 7.31
C VAL A 75 -0.71 0.06 6.72
N VAL A 76 -1.34 -1.03 6.30
CA VAL A 76 -2.66 -0.95 5.64
C VAL A 76 -3.74 -0.45 6.59
N TYR A 77 -3.70 -0.88 7.85
CA TYR A 77 -4.59 -0.41 8.89
C TYR A 77 -4.36 1.07 9.22
N PHE A 78 -3.11 1.48 9.38
CA PHE A 78 -2.77 2.87 9.69
C PHE A 78 -3.22 3.82 8.58
N MET A 79 -2.97 3.47 7.32
CA MET A 79 -3.43 4.25 6.16
C MET A 79 -4.96 4.33 6.09
N TYR A 80 -5.64 3.19 6.31
CA TYR A 80 -7.10 3.18 6.42
C TYR A 80 -7.59 4.10 7.54
N TYR A 81 -6.95 4.07 8.71
CA TYR A 81 -7.31 4.90 9.85
C TYR A 81 -7.12 6.40 9.55
N LEU A 82 -6.03 6.78 8.88
CA LEU A 82 -5.79 8.16 8.45
C LEU A 82 -6.90 8.72 7.55
N THR A 83 -7.57 7.88 6.73
CA THR A 83 -8.69 8.32 5.89
C THR A 83 -9.87 8.89 6.69
N LYS A 84 -9.95 8.62 8.00
CA LYS A 84 -10.99 9.14 8.89
C LYS A 84 -10.74 10.59 9.33
N PHE A 85 -9.53 11.11 9.13
CA PHE A 85 -9.11 12.44 9.58
C PHE A 85 -8.56 13.30 8.43
N PRO A 86 -9.31 13.50 7.31
CA PRO A 86 -8.81 14.20 6.14
C PRO A 86 -8.37 15.64 6.44
N HIS A 87 -9.01 16.31 7.41
CA HIS A 87 -8.64 17.67 7.84
C HIS A 87 -7.18 17.81 8.33
N THR A 88 -6.52 16.70 8.72
CA THR A 88 -5.12 16.68 9.16
C THR A 88 -4.12 16.58 8.00
N PHE A 89 -4.59 16.32 6.77
CA PHE A 89 -3.70 16.15 5.63
C PHE A 89 -3.12 17.49 5.16
N ASN A 90 -2.04 17.39 4.40
CA ASN A 90 -1.43 18.53 3.73
C ASN A 90 -2.16 18.79 2.40
N TYR A 91 -2.65 20.01 2.24
CA TYR A 91 -3.35 20.47 1.04
C TYR A 91 -2.56 21.62 0.40
N PRO A 92 -2.53 21.71 -0.94
CA PRO A 92 -1.78 22.76 -1.65
C PRO A 92 -2.45 24.14 -1.54
N GLN A 93 -3.69 24.20 -1.06
CA GLN A 93 -4.46 25.42 -0.86
C GLN A 93 -5.09 25.43 0.53
N LYS A 94 -5.47 26.62 1.00
CA LYS A 94 -6.22 26.77 2.24
C LYS A 94 -7.58 26.10 2.09
N ILE A 95 -7.93 25.30 3.09
CA ILE A 95 -9.24 24.65 3.16
C ILE A 95 -10.27 25.63 3.71
N THR A 96 -11.38 25.78 3.00
CA THR A 96 -12.54 26.59 3.37
C THR A 96 -13.80 25.70 3.41
N PRO A 97 -14.90 26.15 4.04
CA PRO A 97 -16.16 25.39 4.04
C PRO A 97 -16.65 24.98 2.64
N GLU A 98 -16.42 25.83 1.64
CA GLU A 98 -16.90 25.64 0.27
C GLU A 98 -16.08 24.60 -0.51
N ASN A 99 -14.78 24.48 -0.23
CA ASN A 99 -13.90 23.56 -0.96
C ASN A 99 -13.56 22.26 -0.19
N ALA A 100 -13.86 22.20 1.11
CA ALA A 100 -13.46 21.11 2.00
C ALA A 100 -13.93 19.73 1.50
N GLU A 101 -15.19 19.60 1.07
CA GLU A 101 -15.73 18.31 0.62
C GLU A 101 -14.95 17.76 -0.57
N LYS A 102 -14.68 18.60 -1.57
CA LYS A 102 -13.93 18.20 -2.76
C LYS A 102 -12.50 17.80 -2.41
N PHE A 103 -11.79 18.68 -1.70
CA PHE A 103 -10.37 18.44 -1.37
C PHE A 103 -10.19 17.22 -0.48
N TYR A 104 -11.07 17.05 0.52
CA TYR A 104 -11.01 15.90 1.41
C TYR A 104 -11.33 14.59 0.68
N SER A 105 -12.37 14.59 -0.16
CA SER A 105 -12.75 13.41 -0.95
C SER A 105 -11.63 12.99 -1.88
N ASP A 106 -11.05 13.94 -2.60
CA ASP A 106 -9.95 13.71 -3.53
C ASP A 106 -8.71 13.14 -2.80
N ALA A 107 -8.33 13.71 -1.66
CA ALA A 107 -7.17 13.25 -0.89
C ALA A 107 -7.40 11.87 -0.24
N VAL A 108 -8.58 11.61 0.30
CA VAL A 108 -8.92 10.30 0.87
C VAL A 108 -8.97 9.22 -0.21
N LYS A 109 -9.48 9.54 -1.40
CA LYS A 109 -9.49 8.62 -2.54
C LYS A 109 -8.07 8.21 -2.94
N MET A 110 -7.12 9.15 -2.98
CA MET A 110 -5.69 8.83 -3.19
C MET A 110 -5.14 7.90 -2.11
N MET A 111 -5.47 8.19 -0.85
CA MET A 111 -5.01 7.38 0.27
C MET A 111 -5.49 5.93 0.12
N ARG A 112 -6.72 5.71 -0.35
CA ARG A 112 -7.26 4.36 -0.62
C ARG A 112 -6.54 3.65 -1.77
N TYR A 113 -6.25 4.34 -2.88
CA TYR A 113 -5.46 3.76 -3.97
C TYR A 113 -4.05 3.37 -3.51
N THR A 114 -3.39 4.27 -2.78
CA THR A 114 -2.06 4.01 -2.22
C THR A 114 -2.12 2.83 -1.25
N ASN A 115 -3.16 2.75 -0.43
CA ASN A 115 -3.34 1.66 0.52
C ASN A 115 -3.54 0.31 -0.17
N ALA A 116 -4.35 0.25 -1.23
CA ALA A 116 -4.52 -0.95 -2.04
C ALA A 116 -3.20 -1.38 -2.73
N ALA A 117 -2.42 -0.41 -3.23
CA ALA A 117 -1.10 -0.67 -3.78
C ALA A 117 -0.11 -1.21 -2.73
N MET A 118 -0.17 -0.72 -1.49
CA MET A 118 0.62 -1.27 -0.38
C MET A 118 0.22 -2.72 -0.07
N GLY A 119 -1.08 -3.01 0.02
CA GLY A 119 -1.57 -4.39 0.21
C GLY A 119 -1.08 -5.34 -0.88
N LEU A 120 -1.11 -4.91 -2.14
CA LEU A 120 -0.57 -5.66 -3.27
C LEU A 120 0.94 -5.86 -3.16
N LEU A 121 1.69 -4.81 -2.80
CA LEU A 121 3.14 -4.86 -2.67
C LEU A 121 3.57 -5.87 -1.60
N PHE A 122 2.96 -5.85 -0.41
CA PHE A 122 3.25 -6.82 0.65
C PHE A 122 2.89 -8.25 0.26
N ALA A 123 1.79 -8.44 -0.47
CA ALA A 123 1.40 -9.76 -0.98
C ALA A 123 2.42 -10.31 -1.98
N LEU A 124 2.89 -9.46 -2.91
CA LEU A 124 3.90 -9.83 -3.90
C LEU A 124 5.27 -10.10 -3.27
N ILE A 125 5.67 -9.31 -2.26
CA ILE A 125 6.90 -9.56 -1.49
C ILE A 125 6.82 -10.92 -0.80
N THR A 126 5.71 -11.22 -0.13
CA THR A 126 5.52 -12.51 0.56
C THR A 126 5.55 -13.68 -0.43
N PHE A 127 4.87 -13.53 -1.57
CA PHE A 127 4.92 -14.50 -2.65
C PHE A 127 6.35 -14.74 -3.11
N GLU A 128 7.09 -13.68 -3.44
CA GLU A 128 8.45 -13.79 -3.96
C GLU A 128 9.41 -14.47 -2.97
N ILE A 129 9.28 -14.13 -1.68
CA ILE A 129 10.09 -14.75 -0.62
C ILE A 129 9.87 -16.26 -0.60
N VAL A 130 8.62 -16.72 -0.63
CA VAL A 130 8.29 -18.15 -0.63
C VAL A 130 8.84 -18.83 -1.88
N GLN A 131 8.64 -18.24 -3.06
CA GLN A 131 9.04 -18.86 -4.32
C GLN A 131 10.55 -18.99 -4.46
N ILE A 132 11.30 -17.95 -4.08
CA ILE A 132 12.77 -18.01 -4.05
C ILE A 132 13.24 -19.01 -2.99
N ALA A 133 12.67 -19.00 -1.79
CA ALA A 133 13.07 -19.90 -0.70
C ALA A 133 12.85 -21.38 -1.06
N LEU A 134 11.80 -21.69 -1.81
CA LEU A 134 11.49 -23.04 -2.29
C LEU A 134 12.19 -23.38 -3.61
N ASN A 135 13.05 -22.50 -4.13
CA ASN A 135 13.72 -22.66 -5.42
C ASN A 135 12.75 -22.99 -6.57
N ASN A 136 11.58 -22.36 -6.56
CA ASN A 136 10.51 -22.60 -7.53
C ASN A 136 10.72 -21.76 -8.79
N SER A 137 10.50 -22.33 -9.98
CA SER A 137 10.61 -21.62 -11.26
C SER A 137 9.60 -20.49 -11.45
N LEU A 138 8.60 -20.43 -10.58
CA LEU A 138 7.61 -19.38 -10.48
C LEU A 138 8.11 -18.11 -9.75
N ALA A 139 9.34 -18.09 -9.22
CA ALA A 139 9.95 -16.86 -8.72
C ALA A 139 10.02 -15.82 -9.86
N MET A 140 9.75 -14.55 -9.53
CA MET A 140 9.63 -13.52 -10.54
C MET A 140 10.97 -13.23 -11.22
N LEU A 141 10.95 -13.12 -12.55
CA LEU A 141 12.10 -12.61 -13.27
C LEU A 141 12.36 -11.15 -12.85
N PRO A 142 13.62 -10.68 -12.79
CA PRO A 142 13.94 -9.30 -12.43
C PRO A 142 13.17 -8.24 -13.25
N VAL A 143 12.91 -8.53 -14.53
CA VAL A 143 12.10 -7.67 -15.41
C VAL A 143 10.66 -7.55 -14.92
N VAL A 144 10.05 -8.66 -14.49
CA VAL A 144 8.67 -8.69 -13.97
C VAL A 144 8.60 -7.89 -12.67
N THR A 145 9.56 -8.09 -11.77
CA THR A 145 9.69 -7.32 -10.53
C THR A 145 9.83 -5.82 -10.81
N GLY A 146 10.66 -5.44 -11.80
CA GLY A 146 10.82 -4.05 -12.23
C GLY A 146 9.53 -3.43 -12.78
N VAL A 147 8.76 -4.18 -13.57
CA VAL A 147 7.45 -3.75 -14.09
C VAL A 147 6.45 -3.54 -12.96
N ILE A 148 6.38 -4.47 -12.00
CA ILE A 148 5.50 -4.36 -10.83
C ILE A 148 5.83 -3.13 -10.01
N ILE A 149 7.10 -2.89 -9.69
CA ILE A 149 7.53 -1.70 -8.94
C ILE A 149 7.14 -0.43 -9.70
N THR A 150 7.36 -0.41 -11.02
CA THR A 150 6.97 0.73 -11.86
C THR A 150 5.47 0.99 -11.82
N ILE A 151 4.64 -0.07 -11.86
CA ILE A 151 3.18 0.03 -11.76
C ILE A 151 2.77 0.56 -10.38
N VAL A 152 3.34 0.04 -9.29
CA VAL A 152 3.06 0.50 -7.93
C VAL A 152 3.44 1.98 -7.76
N VAL A 153 4.61 2.39 -8.27
CA VAL A 153 5.03 3.79 -8.28
C VAL A 153 4.08 4.64 -9.13
N ALA A 154 3.65 4.18 -10.30
CA ALA A 154 2.70 4.91 -11.14
C ALA A 154 1.34 5.09 -10.43
N ILE A 155 0.80 4.03 -9.82
CA ILE A 155 -0.48 4.07 -9.10
C ILE A 155 -0.43 5.01 -7.89
N THR A 156 0.73 5.18 -7.26
CA THR A 156 0.89 6.12 -6.14
C THR A 156 1.16 7.55 -6.61
N VAL A 157 2.06 7.75 -7.58
CA VAL A 157 2.53 9.09 -7.99
C VAL A 157 1.57 9.79 -8.96
N VAL A 158 0.96 9.08 -9.90
CA VAL A 158 0.09 9.70 -10.92
C VAL A 158 -1.14 10.38 -10.30
N PRO A 159 -1.87 9.77 -9.35
CA PRO A 159 -2.99 10.45 -8.70
C PRO A 159 -2.56 11.71 -7.93
N ILE A 160 -1.39 11.69 -7.30
CA ILE A 160 -0.80 12.85 -6.60
C ILE A 160 -0.55 13.98 -7.60
N ILE A 161 0.10 13.69 -8.74
CA ILE A 161 0.37 14.69 -9.78
C ILE A 161 -0.93 15.26 -10.34
N TYR A 162 -1.91 14.40 -10.65
CA TYR A 162 -3.20 14.81 -11.19
C TYR A 162 -3.90 15.77 -10.22
N LEU A 163 -3.88 15.47 -8.92
CA LEU A 163 -4.54 16.31 -7.93
C LEU A 163 -3.81 17.61 -7.67
N ILE A 164 -2.48 17.63 -7.60
CA ILE A 164 -1.72 18.89 -7.54
C ILE A 164 -2.08 19.79 -8.74
N LYS A 165 -2.19 19.21 -9.95
CA LYS A 165 -2.62 19.96 -11.14
C LYS A 165 -4.07 20.43 -11.05
N ASN A 166 -4.97 19.59 -10.54
CA ASN A 166 -6.39 19.92 -10.45
C ASN A 166 -6.66 20.98 -9.37
N PHE A 167 -5.94 20.91 -8.25
CA PHE A 167 -6.02 21.91 -7.20
C PHE A 167 -5.51 23.28 -7.66
N LYS A 168 -4.48 23.34 -8.51
CA LYS A 168 -3.99 24.62 -9.08
C LYS A 168 -4.93 25.27 -10.11
N LYS A 169 -5.95 24.57 -10.59
CA LYS A 169 -6.90 25.09 -11.58
C LYS A 169 -8.09 25.84 -10.95
N HIS A 170 -8.26 25.74 -9.64
CA HIS A 170 -9.29 26.41 -8.86
C HIS A 170 -8.64 27.39 -7.89
#